data_AF-A0AAD3NP84-F1
#
_entry.id   AF-A0AAD3NP84-F1
#
_cell.length_a   1.000
_cell.length_b   1.000
_cell.length_c   1.000
_cell.angle_alpha   90.00
_cell.angle_beta   90.00
_cell.angle_gamma   90.00
#
_symmetry.space_group_name_H-M   'P 1'
#
loop_
_entity.id
_entity.type
_entity.pdbx_description
1 polymer ?
#
loop_
_entity_poly.entity_id
_entity_poly.type
_entity_poly.pdbx_seq_one_letter_code
_entity_poly.pdbx_strand_id
1 'polypeptide(L)'
;MEMPGALLLLLLLQIFTGDTSGTLVSSCDSCHDEAVCLDSRERGDTFASQAFSCVCKDGFLGDGLTCYNTELCSDSSCCSQGYHWSPDRGCVDTDECSLPDSPCVPPQVCQNTPGSFNCLKLSSSTRSGPSSQSVQFNCGNTVCPLGMDCISNNVTARCADPCEYYTVLDDDWRSTNNTVNQITRCDRDISWRGWYRLFLGQTSAHIPERCIDRYRCGTHAPLWITEPHPTQSDVIVNRTVCNAWAGSCCYFSSHTIHVKLCYGNYYVYKLVKPSTCQLAYCAEVKRTHTAVSSTTPDPRSQMSSATQTMTFTTTVADSLLACQAEDRSAWSMEETALLGQGGIFHSRGQ
;
A
#
# COMPACT_ATOMS: atom_id res chain seq x y z
N MET A 1 -32.34 -15.92 -61.46
CA MET A 1 -31.79 -14.66 -60.92
C MET A 1 -32.85 -14.10 -59.99
N GLU A 2 -33.06 -14.59 -58.77
CA GLU A 2 -32.15 -15.11 -57.72
C GLU A 2 -30.96 -14.18 -57.47
N MET A 3 -31.13 -13.32 -56.48
CA MET A 3 -30.08 -12.78 -55.60
C MET A 3 -30.66 -12.74 -54.16
N PRO A 4 -29.86 -13.05 -53.13
CA PRO A 4 -30.26 -14.00 -52.09
C PRO A 4 -30.59 -13.38 -50.73
N GLY A 5 -31.44 -14.10 -49.99
CA GLY A 5 -31.79 -13.83 -48.60
C GLY A 5 -30.64 -14.08 -47.63
N ALA A 6 -29.71 -13.12 -47.54
CA ALA A 6 -28.59 -13.15 -46.60
C ALA A 6 -28.61 -11.98 -45.60
N LEU A 7 -29.74 -11.26 -45.45
CA LEU A 7 -29.86 -10.17 -44.48
C LEU A 7 -30.87 -10.43 -43.35
N LEU A 8 -31.59 -11.54 -43.38
CA LEU A 8 -32.58 -11.90 -42.34
C LEU A 8 -32.06 -12.97 -41.34
N LEU A 9 -30.87 -13.53 -41.58
CA LEU A 9 -30.30 -14.61 -40.75
C LEU A 9 -29.20 -14.16 -39.77
N LEU A 10 -28.86 -12.86 -39.75
CA LEU A 10 -27.84 -12.29 -38.83
C LEU A 10 -28.45 -11.64 -37.57
N LEU A 11 -29.78 -11.62 -37.46
CA LEU A 11 -30.50 -11.08 -36.30
C LEU A 11 -31.13 -12.18 -35.40
N LEU A 12 -30.91 -13.46 -35.70
CA LEU A 12 -31.52 -14.58 -34.95
C LEU A 12 -30.51 -15.58 -34.35
N LEU A 13 -29.20 -15.29 -34.34
CA LEU A 13 -28.17 -16.21 -33.82
C LEU A 13 -27.19 -15.61 -32.78
N GLN A 14 -27.53 -14.50 -32.14
CA GLN A 14 -26.76 -13.96 -31.01
C GLN A 14 -27.63 -13.57 -29.80
N ILE A 15 -28.88 -14.04 -29.74
CA ILE A 15 -29.67 -13.99 -28.51
C ILE A 15 -29.41 -15.31 -27.78
N PHE A 16 -28.93 -15.22 -26.54
CA PHE A 16 -28.54 -16.30 -25.62
C PHE A 16 -27.13 -16.91 -25.77
N THR A 17 -26.08 -16.09 -25.62
CA THR A 17 -24.99 -16.53 -24.72
C THR A 17 -25.34 -16.06 -23.31
N GLY A 18 -26.40 -16.65 -22.75
CA GLY A 18 -26.54 -16.66 -21.30
C GLY A 18 -25.46 -17.59 -20.79
N ASP A 19 -24.51 -17.05 -20.03
CA ASP A 19 -23.46 -17.82 -19.39
C ASP A 19 -24.12 -18.74 -18.36
N THR A 20 -24.62 -19.91 -18.79
CA THR A 20 -25.19 -20.91 -17.88
C THR A 20 -24.03 -21.56 -17.14
N SER A 21 -23.60 -20.89 -16.08
CA SER A 21 -22.52 -21.33 -15.19
C SER A 21 -23.02 -22.55 -14.41
N GLY A 22 -22.87 -23.74 -14.99
CA GLY A 22 -23.20 -24.99 -14.31
C GLY A 22 -22.13 -25.35 -13.28
N THR A 23 -22.55 -25.73 -12.07
CA THR A 23 -21.60 -26.13 -11.01
C THR A 23 -21.03 -27.52 -11.28
N LEU A 24 -19.71 -27.68 -11.13
CA LEU A 24 -19.04 -28.97 -11.24
C LEU A 24 -19.20 -29.80 -9.97
N VAL A 25 -19.64 -31.05 -10.12
CA VAL A 25 -19.87 -32.03 -9.05
C VAL A 25 -19.16 -33.35 -9.35
N SER A 26 -18.92 -34.13 -8.30
CA SER A 26 -18.32 -35.47 -8.41
C SER A 26 -19.34 -36.58 -8.67
N SER A 27 -20.64 -36.33 -8.46
CA SER A 27 -21.73 -37.28 -8.72
C SER A 27 -23.02 -36.53 -9.10
N CYS A 28 -23.78 -37.09 -10.05
CA CYS A 28 -25.08 -36.55 -10.46
C CYS A 28 -26.14 -36.55 -9.36
N ASP A 29 -26.00 -37.42 -8.34
CA ASP A 29 -26.93 -37.44 -7.19
C ASP A 29 -26.86 -36.16 -6.35
N SER A 30 -25.85 -35.31 -6.59
CA SER A 30 -25.69 -34.01 -5.93
C SER A 30 -26.43 -32.88 -6.65
N CYS A 31 -26.91 -33.09 -7.88
CA CYS A 31 -27.65 -32.08 -8.60
C CYS A 31 -29.05 -31.88 -8.00
N HIS A 32 -29.59 -30.67 -8.15
CA HIS A 32 -30.99 -30.41 -7.80
C HIS A 32 -31.93 -31.27 -8.66
N ASP A 33 -33.10 -31.64 -8.13
CA ASP A 33 -34.12 -32.42 -8.87
C ASP A 33 -34.59 -31.69 -10.15
N GLU A 34 -34.50 -30.36 -10.14
CA GLU A 34 -34.77 -29.47 -11.29
C GLU A 34 -33.54 -29.06 -12.08
N ALA A 35 -32.44 -29.80 -11.94
CA ALA A 35 -31.25 -29.69 -12.76
C ALA A 35 -31.02 -30.94 -13.61
N VAL A 36 -30.35 -30.75 -14.74
CA VAL A 36 -29.85 -31.79 -15.63
C VAL A 36 -28.37 -31.99 -15.33
N CYS A 37 -27.97 -33.23 -15.12
CA CYS A 37 -26.57 -33.61 -14.94
C CYS A 37 -25.91 -33.92 -16.28
N LEU A 38 -24.81 -33.24 -16.61
CA LEU A 38 -24.05 -33.37 -17.85
C LEU A 38 -22.63 -33.88 -17.56
N ASP A 39 -22.05 -34.72 -18.44
CA ASP A 39 -20.66 -35.18 -18.30
C ASP A 39 -19.69 -34.10 -18.81
N SER A 40 -18.78 -33.61 -17.96
CA SER A 40 -17.77 -32.61 -18.32
C SER A 40 -16.40 -33.27 -18.46
N ARG A 41 -16.15 -33.94 -19.59
CA ARG A 41 -14.79 -34.34 -19.98
C ARG A 41 -14.02 -33.14 -20.51
N GLU A 42 -13.07 -32.63 -19.74
CA GLU A 42 -12.06 -31.73 -20.28
C GLU A 42 -11.19 -32.48 -21.30
N ARG A 43 -11.24 -32.03 -22.56
CA ARG A 43 -10.40 -32.55 -23.63
C ARG A 43 -8.97 -32.06 -23.40
N GLY A 44 -8.11 -32.87 -22.79
CA GLY A 44 -6.70 -32.52 -22.71
C GLY A 44 -5.80 -33.48 -21.96
N ASP A 45 -6.14 -33.87 -20.74
CA ASP A 45 -5.15 -34.45 -19.83
C ASP A 45 -5.50 -35.88 -19.40
N THR A 46 -4.52 -36.78 -19.52
CA THR A 46 -4.59 -38.22 -19.21
C THR A 46 -4.76 -38.54 -17.72
N PHE A 47 -5.29 -37.61 -16.93
CA PHE A 47 -5.58 -37.74 -15.49
C PHE A 47 -6.86 -37.01 -15.02
N ALA A 48 -7.84 -36.75 -15.89
CA ALA A 48 -9.08 -36.10 -15.48
C ALA A 48 -10.01 -37.05 -14.69
N SER A 49 -10.34 -36.67 -13.46
CA SER A 49 -11.48 -37.23 -12.73
C SER A 49 -12.76 -36.97 -13.53
N GLN A 50 -13.68 -37.94 -13.58
CA GLN A 50 -14.98 -37.74 -14.22
C GLN A 50 -15.74 -36.69 -13.41
N ALA A 51 -15.79 -35.46 -13.92
CA ALA A 51 -16.57 -34.39 -13.36
C ALA A 51 -17.91 -34.32 -14.11
N PHE A 52 -18.97 -34.07 -13.37
CA PHE A 52 -20.28 -33.79 -13.92
C PHE A 52 -20.63 -32.32 -13.69
N SER A 53 -21.47 -31.74 -14.53
CA SER A 53 -21.96 -30.37 -14.39
C SER A 53 -23.47 -30.39 -14.21
N CYS A 54 -23.96 -29.73 -13.17
CA CYS A 54 -25.41 -29.55 -12.96
C CYS A 54 -25.87 -28.26 -13.63
N VAL A 55 -26.92 -28.32 -14.45
CA VAL A 55 -27.50 -27.16 -15.13
C VAL A 55 -29.01 -27.16 -14.91
N CYS A 56 -29.60 -26.07 -14.42
CA CYS A 56 -31.05 -26.00 -14.19
C CYS A 56 -31.86 -26.22 -15.49
N LYS A 57 -33.01 -26.89 -15.38
CA LYS A 57 -33.95 -27.09 -16.50
C LYS A 57 -34.57 -25.77 -16.94
N ASP A 58 -35.12 -25.75 -18.16
CA ASP A 58 -35.87 -24.60 -18.69
C ASP A 58 -36.98 -24.16 -17.72
N GLY A 59 -37.08 -22.85 -17.47
CA GLY A 59 -38.00 -22.28 -16.48
C GLY A 59 -37.47 -22.24 -15.04
N PHE A 60 -36.24 -22.71 -14.82
CA PHE A 60 -35.53 -22.60 -13.55
C PHE A 60 -34.19 -21.88 -13.70
N LEU A 61 -33.81 -21.13 -12.67
CA LEU A 61 -32.60 -20.32 -12.66
C LEU A 61 -31.78 -20.61 -11.39
N GLY A 62 -30.47 -20.69 -11.50
CA GLY A 62 -29.56 -20.99 -10.38
C GLY A 62 -28.26 -21.63 -10.82
N ASP A 63 -27.54 -22.26 -9.88
CA ASP A 63 -26.20 -22.83 -10.08
C ASP A 63 -26.20 -24.33 -10.43
N GLY A 64 -27.38 -24.93 -10.55
CA GLY A 64 -27.57 -26.37 -10.80
C GLY A 64 -27.59 -27.24 -9.54
N LEU A 65 -27.09 -26.73 -8.41
CA LEU A 65 -27.28 -27.34 -7.08
C LEU A 65 -28.54 -26.79 -6.40
N THR A 66 -28.89 -25.55 -6.73
CA THR A 66 -30.13 -24.88 -6.32
C THR A 66 -30.79 -24.28 -7.55
N CYS A 67 -32.05 -24.61 -7.80
CA CYS A 67 -32.80 -24.13 -8.97
C CYS A 67 -34.13 -23.52 -8.54
N TYR A 68 -34.33 -22.24 -8.88
CA TYR A 68 -35.51 -21.46 -8.52
C TYR A 68 -36.45 -21.32 -9.72
N ASN A 69 -37.75 -21.55 -9.51
CA ASN A 69 -38.76 -21.38 -10.56
C ASN A 69 -38.93 -19.89 -10.88
N THR A 70 -38.69 -19.50 -12.13
CA THR A 70 -38.62 -18.09 -12.52
C THR A 70 -39.98 -17.38 -12.51
N GLU A 71 -41.08 -18.09 -12.77
CA GLU A 71 -42.44 -17.53 -12.78
C GLU A 71 -43.00 -17.35 -11.36
N LEU A 72 -42.65 -18.25 -10.43
CA LEU A 72 -43.10 -18.17 -9.03
C LEU A 72 -42.27 -17.17 -8.20
N CYS A 73 -41.00 -17.00 -8.55
CA CYS A 73 -40.05 -16.15 -7.86
C CYS A 73 -40.05 -14.68 -8.31
N SER A 74 -40.70 -14.35 -9.43
CA SER A 74 -40.85 -12.95 -9.86
C SER A 74 -41.81 -12.18 -8.97
N ASP A 75 -42.82 -12.87 -8.42
CA ASP A 75 -43.98 -12.26 -7.73
C ASP A 75 -43.98 -12.49 -6.21
N SER A 76 -43.05 -13.29 -5.67
CA SER A 76 -42.89 -13.53 -4.23
C SER A 76 -41.42 -13.74 -3.85
N SER A 77 -41.02 -13.36 -2.63
CA SER A 77 -39.64 -13.50 -2.16
C SER A 77 -39.31 -14.98 -1.87
N CYS A 78 -38.99 -15.74 -2.92
CA CYS A 78 -38.54 -17.13 -2.82
C CYS A 78 -37.10 -17.26 -2.29
N CYS A 79 -36.42 -16.13 -2.12
CA CYS A 79 -35.08 -16.08 -1.58
C CYS A 79 -35.09 -16.19 -0.05
N SER A 80 -34.15 -16.97 0.47
CA SER A 80 -33.85 -17.00 1.90
C SER A 80 -33.54 -15.59 2.43
N GLN A 81 -33.73 -15.38 3.72
CA GLN A 81 -33.37 -14.11 4.36
C GLN A 81 -31.91 -13.75 4.06
N GLY A 82 -31.66 -12.48 3.70
CA GLY A 82 -30.35 -11.99 3.26
C GLY A 82 -30.11 -12.06 1.75
N TYR A 83 -31.01 -12.67 0.97
CA TYR A 83 -30.90 -12.77 -0.48
C TYR A 83 -32.01 -12.00 -1.19
N HIS A 84 -31.72 -11.45 -2.36
CA HIS A 84 -32.71 -10.78 -3.22
C HIS A 84 -32.79 -11.45 -4.59
N TRP A 85 -33.96 -11.33 -5.24
CA TRP A 85 -34.18 -11.92 -6.55
C TRP A 85 -33.52 -11.08 -7.65
N SER A 86 -32.73 -11.75 -8.50
CA SER A 86 -32.17 -11.21 -9.74
C SER A 86 -32.71 -12.02 -10.91
N PRO A 87 -33.28 -11.37 -11.95
CA PRO A 87 -33.77 -12.06 -13.15
C PRO A 87 -32.70 -12.85 -13.90
N ASP A 88 -31.43 -12.47 -13.73
CA ASP A 88 -30.30 -13.06 -14.46
C ASP A 88 -29.56 -14.14 -13.66
N ARG A 89 -29.65 -14.09 -12.31
CA ARG A 89 -28.83 -14.91 -11.40
C ARG A 89 -29.61 -15.64 -10.31
N GLY A 90 -30.93 -15.47 -10.25
CA GLY A 90 -31.78 -16.05 -9.21
C GLY A 90 -31.59 -15.33 -7.88
N CYS A 91 -31.58 -16.06 -6.77
CA CYS A 91 -31.35 -15.48 -5.45
C CYS A 91 -29.88 -15.16 -5.24
N VAL A 92 -29.55 -13.87 -5.25
CA VAL A 92 -28.21 -13.34 -5.04
C VAL A 92 -28.09 -12.76 -3.63
N ASP A 93 -26.93 -12.97 -3.04
CA ASP A 93 -26.59 -12.44 -1.72
C ASP A 93 -26.71 -10.92 -1.70
N THR A 94 -27.36 -10.38 -0.66
CA THR A 94 -27.48 -8.94 -0.48
C THR A 94 -26.27 -8.48 0.30
N ASP A 95 -25.33 -7.81 -0.35
CA ASP A 95 -24.18 -7.25 0.35
C ASP A 95 -24.60 -6.04 1.20
N GLU A 96 -24.97 -6.30 2.46
CA GLU A 96 -25.43 -5.24 3.37
C GLU A 96 -24.30 -4.27 3.73
N CYS A 97 -23.04 -4.68 3.56
CA CYS A 97 -21.88 -3.81 3.78
C CYS A 97 -21.63 -2.82 2.64
N SER A 98 -22.14 -3.10 1.44
CA SER A 98 -22.07 -2.22 0.26
C SER A 98 -23.29 -1.28 0.14
N LEU A 99 -24.26 -1.37 1.05
CA LEU A 99 -25.38 -0.44 1.10
C LEU A 99 -24.95 0.96 1.61
N PRO A 100 -25.67 2.04 1.21
CA PRO A 100 -25.33 3.41 1.63
C PRO A 100 -25.30 3.61 3.14
N ASP A 101 -26.22 2.97 3.85
CA ASP A 101 -26.29 2.95 5.31
C ASP A 101 -25.71 1.64 5.83
N SER A 102 -24.50 1.69 6.38
CA SER A 102 -23.86 0.49 6.94
C SER A 102 -24.66 -0.05 8.13
N PRO A 103 -24.94 -1.36 8.20
CA PRO A 103 -25.69 -1.94 9.30
C PRO A 103 -24.87 -2.04 10.60
N CYS A 104 -23.56 -1.78 10.54
CA CYS A 104 -22.66 -1.82 11.68
C CYS A 104 -22.49 -0.44 12.33
N VAL A 105 -22.47 -0.41 13.66
CA VAL A 105 -22.25 0.82 14.42
C VAL A 105 -20.74 1.12 14.48
N PRO A 106 -20.28 2.33 14.11
CA PRO A 106 -18.89 2.73 14.30
C PRO A 106 -18.43 2.52 15.75
N PRO A 107 -17.23 1.94 16.02
CA PRO A 107 -16.11 1.69 15.11
C PRO A 107 -16.04 0.27 14.53
N GLN A 108 -17.16 -0.45 14.40
CA GLN A 108 -17.17 -1.82 13.86
C GLN A 108 -16.93 -1.82 12.35
N VAL A 109 -16.21 -2.83 11.85
CA VAL A 109 -16.04 -3.06 10.42
C VAL A 109 -17.05 -4.11 9.98
N CYS A 110 -17.82 -3.79 8.93
CA CYS A 110 -18.76 -4.71 8.31
C CYS A 110 -18.02 -5.70 7.40
N GLN A 111 -18.27 -6.99 7.58
CA GLN A 111 -17.81 -8.05 6.69
C GLN A 111 -19.02 -8.79 6.12
N ASN A 112 -19.21 -8.74 4.81
CA ASN A 112 -20.30 -9.44 4.14
C ASN A 112 -20.10 -10.96 4.21
N THR A 113 -21.18 -11.71 4.39
CA THR A 113 -21.18 -13.18 4.42
C THR A 113 -22.41 -13.70 3.68
N PRO A 114 -22.38 -14.92 3.10
CA PRO A 114 -23.56 -15.45 2.43
C PRO A 114 -24.79 -15.47 3.35
N GLY A 115 -25.81 -14.68 3.01
CA GLY A 115 -27.07 -14.51 3.71
C GLY A 115 -27.04 -13.55 4.91
N SER A 116 -25.92 -12.88 5.22
CA SER A 116 -25.82 -11.99 6.38
C SER A 116 -24.53 -11.14 6.38
N PHE A 117 -24.27 -10.42 7.48
CA PHE A 117 -23.02 -9.71 7.69
C PHE A 117 -22.51 -9.90 9.12
N ASN A 118 -21.20 -9.82 9.29
CA ASN A 118 -20.56 -9.78 10.60
C ASN A 118 -20.06 -8.36 10.89
N CYS A 119 -20.48 -7.80 12.02
CA CYS A 119 -19.88 -6.58 12.54
C CYS A 119 -18.71 -6.93 13.45
N LEU A 120 -17.51 -6.87 12.88
CA LEU A 120 -16.29 -7.16 13.61
C LEU A 120 -15.90 -5.93 14.41
N LYS A 121 -15.90 -6.07 15.74
CA LYS A 121 -15.08 -5.22 16.60
C LYS A 121 -13.65 -5.64 16.36
N LEU A 122 -12.76 -4.69 16.09
CA LEU A 122 -11.33 -4.97 16.13
C LEU A 122 -10.94 -5.23 17.59
N SER A 123 -11.15 -6.47 18.05
CA SER A 123 -10.78 -6.90 19.37
C SER A 123 -9.31 -7.26 19.36
N SER A 124 -8.54 -6.52 20.15
CA SER A 124 -7.11 -6.72 20.41
C SER A 124 -6.82 -8.04 21.14
N SER A 125 -7.05 -9.18 20.50
CA SER A 125 -6.66 -10.50 21.01
C SER A 125 -6.80 -11.56 19.91
N THR A 126 -5.78 -11.84 19.09
CA THR A 126 -4.72 -12.85 19.27
C THR A 126 -3.95 -12.89 17.93
N ARG A 127 -2.61 -12.96 17.78
CA ARG A 127 -1.52 -13.66 18.48
C ARG A 127 -0.17 -13.04 18.06
N SER A 128 0.77 -13.04 19.00
CA SER A 128 2.18 -13.46 18.82
C SER A 128 2.94 -12.95 17.58
N GLY A 129 3.17 -11.64 17.52
CA GLY A 129 4.29 -11.02 16.80
C GLY A 129 5.06 -10.11 17.77
N PRO A 130 6.35 -9.82 17.56
CA PRO A 130 7.15 -9.10 18.54
C PRO A 130 6.57 -7.70 18.78
N SER A 131 6.12 -7.46 20.01
CA SER A 131 5.87 -6.15 20.63
C SER A 131 5.71 -4.96 19.67
N SER A 132 4.51 -4.74 19.15
CA SER A 132 4.09 -3.38 18.80
C SER A 132 3.19 -2.89 19.93
N GLN A 133 3.77 -2.60 21.10
CA GLN A 133 3.05 -1.86 22.14
C GLN A 133 2.58 -0.56 21.51
N SER A 134 1.27 -0.44 21.26
CA SER A 134 0.69 0.85 20.91
C SER A 134 1.04 1.83 22.02
N VAL A 135 1.54 2.99 21.64
CA VAL A 135 1.81 4.06 22.60
C VAL A 135 0.50 4.49 23.24
N GLN A 136 0.48 4.55 24.57
CA GLN A 136 -0.63 5.05 25.36
C GLN A 136 -0.29 6.45 25.89
N PHE A 137 -1.29 7.33 25.90
CA PHE A 137 -1.14 8.70 26.38
C PHE A 137 -1.96 8.91 27.64
N ASN A 138 -1.38 9.64 28.59
CA ASN A 138 -2.09 10.06 29.81
C ASN A 138 -2.82 11.38 29.53
N CYS A 139 -4.06 11.48 29.99
CA CYS A 139 -4.88 12.68 29.93
C CYS A 139 -5.43 13.00 31.32
N GLY A 140 -4.75 13.91 32.03
CA GLY A 140 -4.99 14.15 33.45
C GLY A 140 -4.77 12.87 34.26
N ASN A 141 -5.83 12.38 34.91
CA ASN A 141 -5.79 11.16 35.74
C ASN A 141 -6.25 9.89 34.99
N THR A 142 -6.48 9.98 33.68
CA THR A 142 -6.94 8.85 32.86
C THR A 142 -5.89 8.47 31.82
N VAL A 143 -5.77 7.18 31.54
CA VAL A 143 -5.00 6.68 30.39
C VAL A 143 -5.96 6.59 29.20
N CYS A 144 -5.59 7.15 28.06
CA CYS A 144 -6.43 7.10 26.88
C CYS A 144 -6.53 5.67 26.32
N PRO A 145 -7.68 5.31 25.73
CA PRO A 145 -7.82 4.05 24.99
C PRO A 145 -6.75 3.89 23.90
N LEU A 146 -6.54 2.65 23.45
CA LEU A 146 -5.61 2.37 22.35
C LEU A 146 -5.98 3.19 21.11
N GLY A 147 -4.95 3.69 20.42
CA GLY A 147 -5.14 4.52 19.23
C GLY A 147 -5.59 5.96 19.52
N MET A 148 -5.80 6.36 20.78
CA MET A 148 -6.21 7.73 21.14
C MET A 148 -5.10 8.50 21.84
N ASP A 149 -5.19 9.83 21.77
CA ASP A 149 -4.27 10.76 22.42
C ASP A 149 -5.04 11.76 23.29
N CYS A 150 -4.34 12.41 24.22
CA CYS A 150 -4.89 13.52 25.00
C CYS A 150 -4.87 14.80 24.16
N ILE A 151 -6.01 15.15 23.59
CA ILE A 151 -6.17 16.32 22.72
C ILE A 151 -6.81 17.45 23.52
N SER A 152 -6.23 18.65 23.43
CA SER A 152 -6.63 19.82 24.21
C SER A 152 -7.10 20.97 23.33
N ASN A 153 -8.30 21.51 23.64
CA ASN A 153 -8.89 22.63 22.91
C ASN A 153 -8.98 23.86 23.85
N ASN A 154 -7.84 24.46 24.23
CA ASN A 154 -7.66 25.68 25.06
C ASN A 154 -8.42 25.79 26.41
N VAL A 155 -9.36 24.90 26.74
CA VAL A 155 -10.23 24.95 27.94
C VAL A 155 -10.33 23.56 28.60
N THR A 156 -10.34 22.47 27.84
CA THR A 156 -10.41 21.09 28.35
C THR A 156 -9.58 20.14 27.50
N ALA A 157 -8.86 19.22 28.15
CA ALA A 157 -8.18 18.10 27.50
C ALA A 157 -8.99 16.81 27.66
N ARG A 158 -9.12 16.03 26.60
CA ARG A 158 -9.85 14.76 26.60
C ARG A 158 -9.15 13.74 25.70
N CYS A 159 -9.38 12.46 25.98
CA CYS A 159 -8.99 11.41 25.08
C CYS A 159 -9.81 11.50 23.80
N ALA A 160 -9.15 11.63 22.67
CA ALA A 160 -9.78 11.75 21.37
C ALA A 160 -8.94 11.05 20.31
N ASP A 161 -9.59 10.65 19.23
CA ASP A 161 -8.92 10.05 18.09
C ASP A 161 -8.19 11.13 17.28
N PRO A 162 -6.85 11.05 17.11
CA PRO A 162 -6.10 12.01 16.32
C PRO A 162 -6.46 12.03 14.83
N CYS A 163 -7.16 11.01 14.32
CA CYS A 163 -7.72 10.99 12.98
C CYS A 163 -8.87 12.00 12.79
N GLU A 164 -9.49 12.46 13.87
CA GLU A 164 -10.57 13.46 13.82
C GLU A 164 -10.07 14.87 14.19
N TYR A 165 -8.87 14.97 14.78
CA TYR A 165 -8.33 16.20 15.33
C TYR A 165 -6.86 16.36 14.96
N TYR A 166 -6.62 16.88 13.76
CA TYR A 166 -5.28 17.19 13.24
C TYR A 166 -5.24 18.56 12.55
N THR A 167 -4.03 19.08 12.39
CA THR A 167 -3.75 20.28 11.58
C THR A 167 -3.27 19.84 10.19
N VAL A 168 -3.75 20.50 9.15
CA VAL A 168 -3.31 20.26 7.78
C VAL A 168 -1.96 20.92 7.53
N LEU A 169 -1.02 20.16 6.95
CA LEU A 169 0.24 20.67 6.40
C LEU A 169 0.23 20.44 4.88
N ASP A 170 -0.09 21.48 4.11
CA ASP A 170 -0.11 21.46 2.64
C ASP A 170 0.94 22.43 2.11
N ASP A 171 2.20 22.09 2.39
CA ASP A 171 3.38 22.85 2.00
C ASP A 171 4.05 22.17 0.81
N ASP A 172 3.85 22.66 -0.41
CA ASP A 172 4.39 22.05 -1.62
C ASP A 172 5.92 21.87 -1.58
N TRP A 173 6.63 22.79 -0.93
CA TRP A 173 8.09 22.76 -0.81
C TRP A 173 8.62 21.50 -0.12
N ARG A 174 7.79 20.78 0.66
CA ARG A 174 8.14 19.52 1.35
C ARG A 174 8.25 18.32 0.41
N SER A 175 7.79 18.44 -0.83
CA SER A 175 7.83 17.35 -1.82
C SER A 175 9.23 16.79 -2.02
N THR A 176 9.38 15.46 -2.07
CA THR A 176 10.64 14.79 -2.41
C THR A 176 11.17 15.15 -3.80
N ASN A 177 10.31 15.69 -4.68
CA ASN A 177 10.72 16.19 -6.00
C ASN A 177 11.36 17.59 -5.94
N ASN A 178 11.12 18.36 -4.89
CA ASN A 178 11.61 19.73 -4.77
C ASN A 178 13.07 19.78 -4.29
N THR A 179 13.84 20.69 -4.86
CA THR A 179 15.23 20.97 -4.48
C THR A 179 15.33 22.26 -3.66
N VAL A 180 16.44 22.42 -2.93
CA VAL A 180 16.77 23.69 -2.27
C VAL A 180 17.01 24.78 -3.32
N ASN A 181 16.25 25.88 -3.23
CA ASN A 181 16.43 27.09 -4.04
C ASN A 181 17.01 28.23 -3.16
N GLN A 182 16.77 29.50 -3.52
CA GLN A 182 17.30 30.68 -2.80
C GLN A 182 16.91 30.76 -1.31
N ILE A 183 15.82 30.11 -0.90
CA ILE A 183 15.36 30.09 0.49
C ILE A 183 15.35 28.63 0.97
N THR A 184 16.25 28.30 1.89
CA THR A 184 16.22 27.04 2.61
C THR A 184 15.08 27.05 3.63
N ARG A 185 14.26 25.99 3.63
CA ARG A 185 13.19 25.78 4.61
C ARG A 185 13.67 24.83 5.72
N CYS A 186 13.12 25.01 6.92
CA CYS A 186 13.43 24.17 8.07
C CYS A 186 12.23 24.09 9.03
N ASP A 187 12.15 23.00 9.78
CA ASP A 187 11.04 22.73 10.70
C ASP A 187 11.40 23.00 12.17
N ARG A 188 12.60 23.53 12.44
CA ARG A 188 13.09 23.82 13.81
C ARG A 188 12.22 24.84 14.54
N ASP A 189 11.81 25.88 13.83
CA ASP A 189 11.18 27.07 14.42
C ASP A 189 9.63 26.99 14.39
N ILE A 190 9.08 25.83 14.00
CA ILE A 190 7.64 25.54 14.04
C ILE A 190 7.26 25.07 15.44
N SER A 191 6.16 25.61 15.98
CA SER A 191 5.60 25.13 17.26
C SER A 191 4.76 23.87 17.01
N TRP A 192 5.43 22.72 16.96
CA TRP A 192 4.79 21.42 16.81
C TRP A 192 3.90 21.10 18.02
N ARG A 193 2.58 21.18 17.83
CA ARG A 193 1.57 20.93 18.85
C ARG A 193 0.42 20.12 18.25
N GLY A 194 0.22 18.92 18.77
CA GLY A 194 -0.83 18.01 18.31
C GLY A 194 -0.43 17.19 17.09
N TRP A 195 -1.43 16.79 16.32
CA TRP A 195 -1.30 15.89 15.19
C TRP A 195 -1.40 16.63 13.86
N TYR A 196 -0.73 16.10 12.85
CA TYR A 196 -0.62 16.70 11.53
C TYR A 196 -0.95 15.71 10.43
N ARG A 197 -1.65 16.18 9.40
CA ARG A 197 -1.92 15.43 8.16
C ARG A 197 -1.24 16.14 7.00
N LEU A 198 -0.42 15.41 6.25
CA LEU A 198 0.38 15.97 5.17
C LEU A 198 -0.38 15.89 3.84
N PHE A 199 -0.25 16.95 3.06
CA PHE A 199 -0.72 17.05 1.69
C PHE A 199 0.38 17.64 0.80
N LEU A 200 0.31 17.34 -0.49
CA LEU A 200 1.09 18.00 -1.54
C LEU A 200 0.11 18.36 -2.65
N GLY A 201 -0.08 19.67 -2.89
CA GLY A 201 -1.09 20.16 -3.82
C GLY A 201 -2.47 19.54 -3.56
N GLN A 202 -2.94 19.55 -2.31
CA GLN A 202 -4.21 18.94 -1.86
C GLN A 202 -4.30 17.41 -2.03
N THR A 203 -3.24 16.75 -2.49
CA THR A 203 -3.20 15.28 -2.59
C THR A 203 -2.66 14.70 -1.29
N SER A 204 -3.31 13.66 -0.75
CA SER A 204 -2.87 13.01 0.48
C SER A 204 -1.43 12.52 0.36
N ALA A 205 -0.57 12.97 1.26
CA ALA A 205 0.85 12.67 1.26
C ALA A 205 1.28 11.99 2.57
N HIS A 206 2.46 11.40 2.56
CA HIS A 206 3.06 10.73 3.72
C HIS A 206 4.57 11.00 3.76
N ILE A 207 5.16 10.87 4.94
CA ILE A 207 6.62 10.97 5.09
C ILE A 207 7.24 9.76 4.37
N PRO A 208 8.33 9.91 3.59
CA PRO A 208 8.95 8.77 2.92
C PRO A 208 9.54 7.76 3.92
N GLU A 209 9.44 6.47 3.58
CA GLU A 209 10.04 5.33 4.32
C GLU A 209 11.46 4.99 3.84
N ARG A 210 12.07 5.89 3.06
CA ARG A 210 13.37 5.70 2.41
C ARG A 210 14.24 6.93 2.57
N CYS A 211 15.54 6.73 2.54
CA CYS A 211 16.51 7.82 2.53
C CYS A 211 16.30 8.71 1.30
N ILE A 212 16.16 10.01 1.54
CA ILE A 212 16.02 11.04 0.50
C ILE A 212 17.36 11.77 0.38
N ASP A 213 17.84 11.97 -0.84
CA ASP A 213 19.11 12.65 -1.09
C ASP A 213 19.16 14.06 -0.47
N ARG A 214 20.34 14.49 -0.02
CA ARG A 214 20.59 15.86 0.45
C ARG A 214 20.09 16.91 -0.55
N TYR A 215 19.69 18.07 -0.05
CA TYR A 215 19.13 19.20 -0.83
C TYR A 215 17.74 18.95 -1.46
N ARG A 216 16.99 17.98 -0.95
CA ARG A 216 15.59 17.71 -1.35
C ARG A 216 14.59 18.23 -0.31
N CYS A 217 13.29 18.23 -0.65
CA CYS A 217 12.21 18.68 0.23
C CYS A 217 12.40 20.13 0.70
N GLY A 218 13.00 20.96 -0.16
CA GLY A 218 13.27 22.37 0.12
C GLY A 218 14.25 22.62 1.28
N THR A 219 15.00 21.60 1.72
CA THR A 219 15.90 21.69 2.86
C THR A 219 17.27 21.06 2.61
N HIS A 220 18.27 21.40 3.43
CA HIS A 220 19.63 20.87 3.32
C HIS A 220 19.69 19.37 3.62
N ALA A 221 19.10 18.96 4.74
CA ALA A 221 19.10 17.59 5.25
C ALA A 221 17.65 17.11 5.43
N PRO A 222 17.07 16.42 4.42
CA PRO A 222 15.69 15.95 4.47
C PRO A 222 15.46 14.90 5.55
N LEU A 223 14.30 14.96 6.22
CA LEU A 223 13.87 13.99 7.22
C LEU A 223 12.94 12.92 6.61
N TRP A 224 13.17 11.68 7.00
CA TRP A 224 12.45 10.48 6.57
C TRP A 224 12.30 9.49 7.74
N ILE A 225 11.36 8.54 7.67
CA ILE A 225 11.19 7.52 8.73
C ILE A 225 11.87 6.21 8.35
N THR A 226 12.50 5.55 9.33
CA THR A 226 13.31 4.35 9.07
C THR A 226 12.52 3.04 9.05
N GLU A 227 11.33 3.04 9.66
CA GLU A 227 10.45 1.88 9.73
C GLU A 227 9.15 2.12 8.95
N PRO A 228 8.52 1.08 8.36
CA PRO A 228 7.30 1.24 7.58
C PRO A 228 6.14 1.85 8.36
N HIS A 229 5.25 2.60 7.73
CA HIS A 229 4.03 3.11 8.37
C HIS A 229 3.19 1.98 8.98
N PRO A 230 2.40 2.25 10.04
CA PRO A 230 1.51 1.25 10.61
C PRO A 230 0.49 0.76 9.58
N THR A 231 0.24 -0.54 9.55
CA THR A 231 -0.83 -1.15 8.74
C THR A 231 -2.13 -1.33 9.53
N GLN A 232 -2.08 -1.17 10.86
CA GLN A 232 -3.20 -1.27 11.79
C GLN A 232 -3.68 0.14 12.17
N SER A 233 -4.99 0.37 12.14
CA SER A 233 -5.60 1.70 12.37
C SER A 233 -5.95 2.00 13.82
N ASP A 234 -5.96 1.00 14.69
CA ASP A 234 -6.31 1.08 16.12
C ASP A 234 -5.10 1.35 17.03
N VAL A 235 -3.90 1.47 16.46
CA VAL A 235 -2.66 1.63 17.21
C VAL A 235 -1.94 2.92 16.85
N ILE A 236 -1.28 3.51 17.85
CA ILE A 236 -0.29 4.57 17.65
C ILE A 236 1.09 3.95 17.81
N VAL A 237 1.95 4.14 16.82
CA VAL A 237 3.28 3.54 16.80
C VAL A 237 4.38 4.60 16.79
N ASN A 238 5.52 4.26 17.36
CA ASN A 238 6.74 5.08 17.26
C ASN A 238 7.43 4.84 15.93
N ARG A 239 7.94 5.91 15.33
CA ARG A 239 8.82 5.84 14.15
C ARG A 239 10.06 6.67 14.38
N THR A 240 11.21 6.09 14.07
CA THR A 240 12.50 6.77 14.17
C THR A 240 12.68 7.63 12.92
N VAL A 241 13.00 8.90 13.14
CA VAL A 241 13.25 9.88 12.08
C VAL A 241 14.75 10.02 11.91
N CYS A 242 15.20 9.79 10.68
CA CYS A 242 16.59 9.99 10.25
C CYS A 242 16.69 11.11 9.22
N ASN A 243 17.92 11.47 8.87
CA ASN A 243 18.23 12.63 8.04
C ASN A 243 19.44 12.37 7.14
N ALA A 244 19.36 12.81 5.89
CA ALA A 244 20.45 12.61 4.93
C ALA A 244 21.41 13.81 4.89
N TRP A 245 22.66 13.61 5.30
CA TRP A 245 23.72 14.62 5.24
C TRP A 245 25.11 13.98 5.17
N ALA A 246 26.06 14.68 4.54
CA ALA A 246 27.47 14.25 4.43
C ALA A 246 27.69 12.78 3.97
N GLY A 247 26.82 12.28 3.08
CA GLY A 247 26.88 10.89 2.58
C GLY A 247 26.29 9.83 3.51
N SER A 248 25.80 10.20 4.70
CA SER A 248 25.05 9.33 5.61
C SER A 248 23.56 9.59 5.50
N CYS A 249 22.74 8.54 5.57
CA CYS A 249 21.28 8.61 5.63
C CYS A 249 20.74 8.87 7.05
N CYS A 250 21.61 8.93 8.06
CA CYS A 250 21.26 9.32 9.42
C CYS A 250 22.47 9.99 10.08
N TYR A 251 22.71 11.26 9.72
CA TYR A 251 23.92 11.98 10.16
C TYR A 251 23.71 12.70 11.50
N PHE A 252 22.74 13.62 11.56
CA PHE A 252 22.34 14.29 12.79
C PHE A 252 21.61 13.32 13.72
N SER A 253 21.55 13.64 15.01
CA SER A 253 20.82 12.84 16.01
C SER A 253 19.39 12.57 15.56
N SER A 254 19.01 11.29 15.58
CA SER A 254 17.65 10.85 15.31
C SER A 254 16.73 11.16 16.49
N HIS A 255 15.43 11.18 16.20
CA HIS A 255 14.38 11.34 17.21
C HIS A 255 13.16 10.52 16.80
N THR A 256 12.24 10.30 17.74
CA THR A 256 11.02 9.53 17.49
C THR A 256 9.82 10.45 17.28
N ILE A 257 8.93 10.04 16.39
CA ILE A 257 7.59 10.61 16.20
C ILE A 257 6.53 9.53 16.40
N HIS A 258 5.28 9.96 16.55
CA HIS A 258 4.15 9.03 16.61
C HIS A 258 3.38 9.08 15.29
N VAL A 259 2.93 7.90 14.84
CA VAL A 259 2.22 7.74 13.57
C VAL A 259 0.99 6.87 13.82
N LYS A 260 -0.13 7.24 13.18
CA LYS A 260 -1.37 6.45 13.18
C LYS A 260 -1.92 6.36 11.76
N LEU A 261 -2.40 5.17 11.39
CA LEU A 261 -3.19 4.96 10.18
C LEU A 261 -4.66 5.27 10.47
N CYS A 262 -5.28 6.10 9.65
CA CYS A 262 -6.68 6.51 9.80
C CYS A 262 -7.58 5.82 8.79
N TYR A 263 -8.87 5.77 9.12
CA TYR A 263 -9.90 5.36 8.17
C TYR A 263 -9.86 6.26 6.93
N GLY A 264 -9.96 5.68 5.72
CA GLY A 264 -9.70 6.40 4.47
C GLY A 264 -8.24 6.35 4.00
N ASN A 265 -7.42 5.47 4.59
CA ASN A 265 -6.08 5.12 4.13
C ASN A 265 -5.11 6.32 4.03
N TYR A 266 -5.08 7.14 5.09
CA TYR A 266 -4.13 8.23 5.26
C TYR A 266 -3.49 8.18 6.64
N TYR A 267 -2.36 8.87 6.80
CA TYR A 267 -1.62 8.89 8.05
C TYR A 267 -1.70 10.25 8.72
N VAL A 268 -1.72 10.22 10.05
CA VAL A 268 -1.52 11.39 10.91
C VAL A 268 -0.25 11.22 11.75
N TYR A 269 0.41 12.34 12.01
CA TYR A 269 1.73 12.35 12.64
C TYR A 269 1.77 13.32 13.82
N LYS A 270 2.25 12.86 14.98
CA LYS A 270 2.62 13.74 16.11
C LYS A 270 4.10 14.10 15.96
N LEU A 271 4.35 15.16 15.20
CA LEU A 271 5.70 15.60 14.81
C LEU A 271 6.42 16.29 15.96
N VAL A 272 7.76 16.28 15.90
CA VAL A 272 8.64 16.85 16.92
C VAL A 272 9.64 17.79 16.25
N LYS A 273 9.97 18.90 16.93
CA LYS A 273 10.97 19.85 16.43
C LYS A 273 12.33 19.18 16.17
N PRO A 274 12.94 19.37 14.99
CA PRO A 274 14.29 18.89 14.72
C PRO A 274 15.37 19.65 15.52
N SER A 275 16.57 19.08 15.62
CA SER A 275 17.69 19.63 16.38
C SER A 275 18.34 20.88 15.77
N THR A 276 18.24 21.07 14.45
CA THR A 276 18.87 22.18 13.72
C THR A 276 17.94 22.73 12.63
N CYS A 277 18.19 23.95 12.15
CA CYS A 277 17.43 24.56 11.05
C CYS A 277 17.95 24.16 9.65
N GLN A 278 18.61 23.01 9.54
CA GLN A 278 18.93 22.38 8.26
C GLN A 278 17.99 21.20 7.95
N LEU A 279 17.06 20.91 8.86
CA LEU A 279 16.22 19.71 8.86
C LEU A 279 14.75 20.09 8.61
N ALA A 280 14.10 19.35 7.71
CA ALA A 280 12.67 19.43 7.45
C ALA A 280 12.06 18.09 7.06
N TYR A 281 10.83 17.83 7.48
CA TYR A 281 10.03 16.68 7.12
C TYR A 281 9.67 16.69 5.65
N CYS A 282 10.10 15.64 4.94
CA CYS A 282 9.70 15.37 3.58
C CYS A 282 8.27 14.83 3.52
N ALA A 283 7.65 15.02 2.35
CA ALA A 283 6.39 14.41 1.98
C ALA A 283 6.50 13.81 0.57
N GLU A 284 5.83 12.68 0.35
CA GLU A 284 5.60 12.11 -0.97
C GLU A 284 4.18 11.55 -1.12
N VAL A 285 3.69 11.50 -2.35
CA VAL A 285 2.41 10.88 -2.69
C VAL A 285 2.66 9.42 -3.05
N LYS A 286 1.84 8.51 -2.50
CA LYS A 286 1.91 7.09 -2.86
C LYS A 286 1.50 6.94 -4.31
N ARG A 287 2.47 6.73 -5.22
CA ARG A 287 2.15 6.37 -6.59
C ARG A 287 1.56 4.97 -6.56
N THR A 288 0.28 4.84 -6.89
CA THR A 288 -0.23 3.57 -7.39
C THR A 288 0.54 3.32 -8.67
N HIS A 289 1.59 2.51 -8.60
CA HIS A 289 2.14 1.94 -9.80
C HIS A 289 1.01 1.13 -10.42
N THR A 290 0.32 1.69 -11.41
CA THR A 290 -0.28 0.87 -12.45
C THR A 290 0.87 0.00 -12.90
N ALA A 291 0.79 -1.30 -12.63
CA ALA A 291 1.76 -2.25 -13.11
C ALA A 291 1.70 -2.23 -14.63
N VAL A 292 2.43 -1.29 -15.24
CA VAL A 292 2.94 -1.47 -16.59
C VAL A 292 3.99 -2.54 -16.38
N SER A 293 3.55 -3.78 -16.57
CA SER A 293 4.41 -4.93 -16.70
C SER A 293 5.52 -4.51 -17.66
N SER A 294 6.74 -4.39 -17.14
CA SER A 294 7.91 -4.12 -17.96
C SER A 294 8.08 -5.34 -18.86
N THR A 295 7.51 -5.29 -20.06
CA THR A 295 7.81 -6.22 -21.13
C THR A 295 9.22 -5.92 -21.64
N THR A 296 10.21 -6.30 -20.83
CA THR A 296 11.57 -6.51 -21.28
C THR A 296 11.77 -8.02 -21.31
N PRO A 297 11.98 -8.65 -22.49
CA PRO A 297 12.26 -10.07 -22.57
C PRO A 297 13.56 -10.39 -21.84
N ASP A 298 13.47 -11.33 -20.91
CA ASP A 298 14.59 -11.95 -20.20
C ASP A 298 15.59 -12.60 -21.19
N PRO A 299 16.89 -12.27 -21.16
CA PRO A 299 17.89 -12.96 -21.97
C PRO A 299 18.12 -14.37 -21.40
N ARG A 300 17.45 -15.32 -22.03
CA ARG A 300 17.62 -16.77 -21.93
C ARG A 300 19.07 -17.19 -21.65
N SER A 301 19.28 -17.85 -20.51
CA SER A 301 20.48 -18.61 -20.18
C SER A 301 20.75 -19.67 -21.26
N GLN A 302 21.84 -19.53 -22.01
CA GLN A 302 22.40 -20.62 -22.80
C GLN A 302 23.63 -21.18 -22.09
N MET A 303 23.45 -22.38 -21.56
CA MET A 303 24.53 -23.28 -21.18
C MET A 303 24.97 -23.99 -22.46
N SER A 304 26.22 -23.77 -22.89
CA SER A 304 26.84 -24.58 -23.94
C SER A 304 28.22 -25.02 -23.49
N SER A 305 28.33 -26.31 -23.23
CA SER A 305 29.56 -27.07 -23.10
C SER A 305 30.06 -27.41 -24.50
N ALA A 306 31.28 -26.99 -24.85
CA ALA A 306 32.10 -27.70 -25.82
C ALA A 306 33.59 -27.42 -25.58
N THR A 307 34.29 -28.49 -25.19
CA THR A 307 35.73 -28.65 -25.13
C THR A 307 36.35 -28.49 -26.52
N GLN A 308 37.40 -27.68 -26.66
CA GLN A 308 38.48 -28.01 -27.59
C GLN A 308 39.80 -27.33 -27.23
N THR A 309 40.80 -28.20 -27.12
CA THR A 309 42.21 -27.99 -26.81
C THR A 309 42.93 -27.28 -27.95
N MET A 310 43.75 -26.27 -27.64
CA MET A 310 44.94 -25.96 -28.44
C MET A 310 46.08 -25.48 -27.54
N THR A 311 47.10 -26.31 -27.48
CA THR A 311 48.42 -26.09 -26.89
C THR A 311 49.21 -25.06 -27.67
N PHE A 312 49.83 -24.09 -26.98
CA PHE A 312 51.08 -23.48 -27.43
C PHE A 312 52.04 -23.30 -26.25
N THR A 313 53.30 -23.58 -26.57
CA THR A 313 54.46 -23.85 -25.72
C THR A 313 54.96 -22.66 -24.91
N THR A 314 55.41 -22.98 -23.70
CA THR A 314 56.13 -22.13 -22.74
C THR A 314 57.49 -21.65 -23.25
N THR A 315 57.80 -20.38 -23.03
CA THR A 315 59.15 -19.95 -22.61
C THR A 315 59.01 -19.12 -21.32
N VAL A 316 59.84 -19.48 -20.35
CA VAL A 316 59.80 -19.03 -18.96
C VAL A 316 60.77 -17.86 -18.80
N ALA A 317 60.34 -16.78 -18.16
CA ALA A 317 61.20 -15.90 -17.39
C ALA A 317 60.42 -15.27 -16.23
N ASP A 318 60.85 -15.71 -15.05
CA ASP A 318 60.49 -15.44 -13.67
C ASP A 318 59.87 -14.10 -13.21
N SER A 319 58.92 -14.29 -12.27
CA SER A 319 58.78 -13.65 -10.95
C SER A 319 58.06 -12.30 -10.76
N LEU A 320 56.82 -12.43 -10.24
CA LEU A 320 56.20 -11.72 -9.10
C LEU A 320 56.22 -10.17 -9.06
N LEU A 321 55.06 -9.52 -9.19
CA LEU A 321 54.29 -8.92 -8.08
C LEU A 321 53.13 -8.02 -8.58
N ALA A 322 51.97 -8.22 -7.95
CA ALA A 322 50.83 -7.32 -7.70
C ALA A 322 50.57 -6.08 -8.60
N CYS A 323 49.37 -6.06 -9.20
CA CYS A 323 48.76 -4.89 -9.82
C CYS A 323 48.42 -3.81 -8.78
N GLN A 324 49.05 -2.64 -8.90
CA GLN A 324 48.48 -1.36 -8.46
C GLN A 324 47.79 -0.70 -9.66
N ALA A 325 46.62 -0.12 -9.41
CA ALA A 325 45.91 0.73 -10.36
C ALA A 325 46.40 2.18 -10.22
N GLU A 326 46.99 2.70 -11.29
CA GLU A 326 47.00 4.13 -11.67
C GLU A 326 45.93 4.29 -12.79
N ASP A 327 45.33 5.44 -13.13
CA ASP A 327 45.75 6.81 -12.90
C ASP A 327 44.56 7.79 -12.99
N ARG A 328 44.86 8.99 -12.50
CA ARG A 328 44.16 10.27 -12.36
C ARG A 328 43.39 10.79 -13.57
N SER A 329 42.47 11.70 -13.28
CA SER A 329 42.55 13.06 -13.83
C SER A 329 42.00 14.09 -12.84
N ALA A 330 42.81 15.08 -12.51
CA ALA A 330 42.56 16.18 -11.58
C ALA A 330 41.91 17.37 -12.26
N TRP A 331 41.08 18.15 -11.55
CA TRP A 331 41.00 19.60 -11.68
C TRP A 331 40.78 20.23 -10.30
N SER A 332 41.77 21.00 -9.87
CA SER A 332 41.84 21.83 -8.66
C SER A 332 41.29 23.23 -8.95
N MET A 333 40.62 23.85 -7.98
CA MET A 333 40.66 25.31 -7.77
C MET A 333 40.68 25.62 -6.27
N GLU A 334 41.40 26.69 -5.95
CA GLU A 334 42.08 27.02 -4.70
C GLU A 334 41.16 27.62 -3.61
N GLU A 335 41.48 27.32 -2.35
CA GLU A 335 41.03 28.07 -1.17
C GLU A 335 42.28 28.62 -0.46
N THR A 336 42.40 29.95 -0.36
CA THR A 336 43.46 30.62 0.40
C THR A 336 42.98 30.85 1.83
N ALA A 337 43.53 30.09 2.78
CA ALA A 337 43.36 30.31 4.21
C ALA A 337 44.56 31.10 4.78
N LEU A 338 44.27 32.22 5.45
CA LEU A 338 45.20 32.97 6.30
C LEU A 338 44.95 32.58 7.77
N LEU A 339 45.90 31.87 8.37
CA LEU A 339 46.18 31.83 9.81
C LEU A 339 47.67 32.24 9.93
N GLY A 340 48.07 33.28 10.64
CA GLY A 340 47.97 33.40 12.08
C GLY A 340 49.35 33.14 12.69
N GLN A 341 50.10 34.19 13.03
CA GLN A 341 51.20 34.12 14.01
C GLN A 341 51.06 35.28 14.99
N GLY A 342 51.00 34.94 16.27
CA GLY A 342 50.72 35.86 17.37
C GLY A 342 51.93 36.66 17.86
N GLY A 343 51.65 37.57 18.78
CA GLY A 343 52.71 38.19 19.57
C GLY A 343 52.29 39.46 20.33
N ILE A 344 52.00 39.27 21.62
CA ILE A 344 52.41 40.13 22.75
C ILE A 344 51.54 41.36 23.11
N PHE A 345 51.02 41.27 24.33
CA PHE A 345 50.48 42.29 25.24
C PHE A 345 51.33 43.57 25.35
N HIS A 346 50.71 44.75 25.26
CA HIS A 346 50.89 45.81 26.28
C HIS A 346 49.76 46.83 26.27
N SER A 347 49.06 46.89 27.40
CA SER A 347 48.13 47.94 27.81
C SER A 347 48.89 49.14 28.38
N ARG A 348 48.61 50.34 27.89
CA ARG A 348 48.77 51.58 28.67
C ARG A 348 47.66 52.55 28.29
N GLY A 349 46.82 52.86 29.29
CA GLY A 349 45.97 54.03 29.26
C GLY A 349 46.77 55.29 29.57
N GLN A 350 46.37 56.37 28.94
CA GLN A 350 46.26 57.71 29.49
C GLN A 350 45.19 58.45 28.71
#